data_AF-A0A0S3T6P8-F1
#
_entry.id   AF-A0A0S3T6P8-F1
#
_cell.length_a   1.000
_cell.length_b   1.000
_cell.length_c   1.000
_cell.angle_alpha   90.00
_cell.angle_beta   90.00
_cell.angle_gamma   90.00
#
_symmetry.space_group_name_H-M   'P 1'
#
loop_
_entity.id
_entity.type
_entity.pdbx_description
1 polymer ?
#
loop_
_entity_poly.entity_id
_entity_poly.type
_entity_poly.pdbx_seq_one_letter_code
_entity_poly.pdbx_strand_id
1 'polypeptide(L)'
;MVSISKIALLLSLLLTILFSLQLKGSEDEVAPSEVEKGLIPNKVNVAISNFLLSKDLTVHCKDKHNDLGTHILKYGETYDFGFRPNIFWKVTLYFCRFTWVGASHSFDVYKQDRDECDQCVWNILESGPCKVYPKHNQCYVWKN
;
A
#
# COMPACT_ATOMS: atom_id res chain seq x y z
N MET A 1 5.05 -10.10 65.66
CA MET A 1 3.92 -10.92 65.17
C MET A 1 3.06 -10.04 64.26
N VAL A 2 3.14 -10.24 62.94
CA VAL A 2 2.31 -9.51 61.99
C VAL A 2 0.93 -10.17 61.99
N SER A 3 -0.11 -9.42 62.38
CA SER A 3 -1.48 -9.94 62.41
C SER A 3 -1.94 -10.28 60.98
N ILE A 4 -2.63 -11.40 60.82
CA ILE A 4 -3.21 -11.89 59.57
C ILE A 4 -4.04 -10.79 58.87
N SER A 5 -4.70 -9.91 59.64
CA SER A 5 -5.44 -8.76 59.12
C SER A 5 -4.55 -7.74 58.39
N LYS A 6 -3.30 -7.54 58.83
CA LYS A 6 -2.35 -6.62 58.17
C LYS A 6 -1.82 -7.21 56.87
N ILE A 7 -1.63 -8.53 56.83
CA ILE A 7 -1.22 -9.24 55.60
C ILE A 7 -2.36 -9.21 54.58
N ALA A 8 -3.60 -9.47 55.01
CA ALA A 8 -4.78 -9.38 54.14
C ALA A 8 -4.99 -7.97 53.56
N LEU A 9 -4.76 -6.91 54.37
CA LEU A 9 -4.83 -5.52 53.92
C LEU A 9 -3.73 -5.16 52.92
N LEU A 10 -2.51 -5.66 53.11
CA LEU A 10 -1.41 -5.43 52.17
C LEU A 10 -1.63 -6.16 50.85
N LEU A 11 -2.14 -7.40 50.89
CA LEU A 11 -2.47 -8.17 49.70
C LEU A 11 -3.63 -7.57 48.91
N SER A 12 -4.68 -7.07 49.59
CA SER A 12 -5.80 -6.42 48.92
C SER A 12 -5.40 -5.09 48.26
N LEU A 13 -4.53 -4.30 48.92
CA LEU A 13 -3.97 -3.07 48.34
C LEU A 13 -3.08 -3.36 47.12
N LEU A 14 -2.30 -4.44 47.15
CA LEU A 14 -1.48 -4.86 46.01
C LEU A 14 -2.35 -5.26 44.81
N LEU A 15 -3.44 -6.00 45.05
CA LEU A 15 -4.39 -6.46 44.03
C LEU A 15 -5.11 -5.30 43.33
N THR A 16 -5.50 -4.24 44.07
CA THR A 16 -6.15 -3.06 43.45
C THR A 16 -5.19 -2.22 42.61
N ILE A 17 -3.91 -2.16 42.99
CA ILE A 17 -2.85 -1.52 42.18
C ILE A 17 -2.60 -2.32 40.89
N LEU A 18 -2.55 -3.65 40.98
CA LEU A 18 -2.40 -4.52 39.82
C LEU A 18 -3.60 -4.44 38.86
N PHE A 19 -4.83 -4.31 39.40
CA PHE A 19 -6.03 -4.17 38.58
C PHE A 19 -6.12 -2.79 37.90
N SER A 20 -5.69 -1.73 38.58
CA SER A 20 -5.65 -0.38 38.00
C SER A 20 -4.56 -0.21 36.93
N LEU A 21 -3.44 -0.96 37.02
CA LEU A 21 -2.42 -1.04 35.96
C LEU A 21 -2.93 -1.67 34.67
N GLN A 22 -3.96 -2.52 34.73
CA GLN A 22 -4.56 -3.15 33.55
C GLN A 22 -5.73 -2.35 32.93
N LEU A 23 -6.23 -1.32 33.64
CA LEU A 23 -7.38 -0.50 33.22
C LEU A 23 -6.99 0.90 32.72
N LYS A 24 -5.72 1.13 32.34
CA LYS A 24 -5.38 2.28 31.50
C LYS A 24 -5.88 1.98 30.07
N GLY A 25 -7.18 2.11 29.88
CA GLY A 25 -7.83 2.12 28.57
C GLY A 25 -7.29 3.30 27.76
N SER A 26 -6.79 3.01 26.57
CA SER A 26 -6.56 3.99 25.52
C SER A 26 -7.90 4.23 24.83
N GLU A 27 -8.56 5.33 25.17
CA GLU A 27 -9.55 5.96 24.30
C GLU A 27 -8.80 6.87 23.30
N ASP A 28 -9.31 6.91 22.08
CA ASP A 28 -8.65 7.37 20.86
C ASP A 28 -8.29 8.86 20.81
N GLU A 29 -7.06 9.20 20.42
CA GLU A 29 -6.78 10.40 19.61
C GLU A 29 -5.57 10.18 18.70
N VAL A 30 -5.74 10.55 17.44
CA VAL A 30 -4.88 10.26 16.29
C VAL A 30 -3.70 11.23 16.21
N ALA A 31 -2.48 10.69 16.15
CA ALA A 31 -1.32 11.34 15.53
C ALA A 31 -0.32 10.28 15.04
N PRO A 32 -0.05 10.12 13.73
CA PRO A 32 1.02 9.25 13.28
C PRO A 32 2.32 10.03 13.09
N SER A 33 3.41 9.29 13.34
CA SER A 33 4.79 9.51 12.91
C SER A 33 5.54 10.56 13.72
N GLU A 34 6.49 10.13 14.54
CA GLU A 34 7.91 10.05 14.18
C GLU A 34 8.53 8.88 14.98
N VAL A 35 9.42 8.08 14.36
CA VAL A 35 10.18 6.96 14.96
C VAL A 35 9.47 5.58 15.01
N GLU A 36 9.11 5.06 13.83
CA GLU A 36 9.22 3.61 13.53
C GLU A 36 9.77 3.38 12.10
N LYS A 37 10.70 4.24 11.66
CA LYS A 37 11.26 4.22 10.28
C LYS A 37 12.10 2.98 9.92
N GLY A 38 12.25 2.01 10.82
CA GLY A 38 13.23 0.91 10.68
C GLY A 38 12.66 -0.46 10.31
N LEU A 39 11.37 -0.72 10.55
CA LEU A 39 10.83 -2.09 10.51
C LEU A 39 9.68 -2.30 9.52
N ILE A 40 8.94 -1.25 9.14
CA ILE A 40 7.77 -1.38 8.27
C ILE A 40 8.00 -0.58 6.97
N PRO A 41 7.89 -1.22 5.78
CA PRO A 41 7.93 -0.51 4.51
C PRO A 41 6.85 0.55 4.41
N ASN A 42 7.18 1.67 3.78
CA ASN A 42 6.20 2.70 3.46
C ASN A 42 5.05 2.12 2.62
N LYS A 43 3.86 2.69 2.79
CA LYS A 43 2.73 2.40 1.91
C LYS A 43 3.06 2.94 0.52
N VAL A 44 2.93 2.08 -0.47
CA VAL A 44 3.04 2.44 -1.89
C VAL A 44 1.63 2.64 -2.44
N ASN A 45 1.44 3.70 -3.24
CA ASN A 45 0.24 3.86 -4.05
C ASN A 45 0.64 3.88 -5.53
N VAL A 46 -0.10 3.14 -6.33
CA VAL A 46 0.04 3.07 -7.78
C VAL A 46 -1.15 3.80 -8.38
N ALA A 47 -0.89 4.76 -9.26
CA ALA A 47 -1.92 5.48 -10.01
C ALA A 47 -1.68 5.27 -11.50
N ILE A 48 -2.73 4.92 -12.24
CA ILE A 48 -2.69 4.56 -13.65
C ILE A 48 -3.72 5.42 -14.38
N SER A 49 -3.24 6.28 -15.28
CA SER A 49 -4.08 7.21 -16.03
C SER A 49 -4.13 6.84 -17.50
N ASN A 50 -5.32 6.92 -18.11
CA ASN A 50 -5.51 6.67 -19.53
C ASN A 50 -5.19 7.93 -20.36
N PHE A 51 -4.16 7.85 -21.21
CA PHE A 51 -3.78 8.89 -22.16
C PHE A 51 -3.92 8.42 -23.63
N LEU A 52 -4.76 7.40 -23.88
CA LEU A 52 -5.11 6.95 -25.22
C LEU A 52 -6.18 7.84 -25.85
N LEU A 53 -5.84 8.53 -26.94
CA LEU A 53 -6.78 9.41 -27.64
C LEU A 53 -8.03 8.63 -28.08
N SER A 54 -9.20 9.07 -27.62
CA SER A 54 -10.51 8.53 -28.00
C SER A 54 -10.69 7.02 -27.79
N LYS A 55 -9.97 6.43 -26.83
CA LYS A 55 -10.08 4.99 -26.51
C LYS A 55 -10.32 4.80 -25.01
N ASP A 56 -11.27 3.92 -24.70
CA ASP A 56 -11.46 3.43 -23.35
C ASP A 56 -10.39 2.36 -23.05
N LEU A 57 -9.73 2.53 -21.91
CA LEU A 57 -8.70 1.63 -21.42
C LEU A 57 -9.28 0.72 -20.35
N THR A 58 -9.30 -0.57 -20.64
CA THR A 58 -9.58 -1.60 -19.63
C THR A 58 -8.28 -1.96 -18.92
N VAL A 59 -8.24 -1.73 -17.61
CA VAL A 59 -7.12 -2.05 -16.72
C VAL A 59 -7.53 -3.22 -15.83
N HIS A 60 -6.75 -4.28 -15.81
CA HIS A 60 -6.94 -5.41 -14.89
C HIS A 60 -5.63 -5.72 -14.19
N CYS A 61 -5.57 -5.48 -12.88
CA CYS A 61 -4.34 -5.57 -12.10
C CYS A 61 -4.42 -6.68 -11.06
N LYS A 62 -3.29 -7.31 -10.76
CA LYS A 62 -3.18 -8.29 -9.68
C LYS A 62 -1.76 -8.44 -9.17
N ASP A 63 -1.63 -9.00 -7.98
CA ASP A 63 -0.39 -9.61 -7.51
C ASP A 63 -0.51 -11.15 -7.55
N LYS A 64 0.38 -11.85 -6.84
CA LYS A 64 0.36 -13.32 -6.75
C LYS A 64 -0.88 -13.88 -6.02
N HIS A 65 -1.44 -13.13 -5.08
CA HIS A 65 -2.42 -13.57 -4.08
C HIS A 65 -3.76 -12.85 -4.17
N ASN A 66 -3.80 -11.68 -4.81
CA ASN A 66 -4.94 -10.78 -4.81
C ASN A 66 -5.20 -10.26 -6.23
N ASP A 67 -6.44 -10.40 -6.67
CA ASP A 67 -6.93 -9.86 -7.94
C ASP A 67 -7.68 -8.56 -7.63
N LEU A 68 -7.23 -7.45 -8.22
CA LEU A 68 -7.81 -6.11 -7.99
C LEU A 68 -9.01 -5.83 -8.92
N GLY A 69 -9.36 -6.79 -9.77
CA GLY A 69 -10.47 -6.70 -10.70
C GLY A 69 -10.17 -5.86 -11.93
N THR A 70 -11.24 -5.55 -12.65
CA THR A 70 -11.19 -4.86 -13.94
C THR A 70 -11.84 -3.48 -13.81
N HIS A 71 -11.16 -2.47 -14.34
CA HIS A 71 -11.59 -1.07 -14.33
C HIS A 71 -11.55 -0.53 -15.75
N ILE A 72 -12.58 0.19 -16.18
CA ILE A 72 -12.62 0.85 -17.50
C ILE A 72 -12.39 2.34 -17.27
N LEU A 73 -11.35 2.88 -17.90
CA LEU A 73 -10.95 4.28 -17.81
C LEU A 73 -11.20 4.97 -19.14
N LYS A 74 -11.98 6.04 -19.13
CA LYS A 74 -12.06 7.00 -20.24
C LYS A 74 -10.78 7.83 -20.31
N TYR A 75 -10.59 8.56 -21.40
CA TYR A 75 -9.45 9.47 -21.55
C TYR A 75 -9.36 10.45 -20.37
N GLY A 76 -8.18 10.53 -19.75
CA GLY A 76 -7.90 11.37 -18.59
C GLY A 76 -8.32 10.78 -17.23
N GLU A 77 -9.09 9.69 -17.21
CA GLU A 77 -9.46 9.03 -15.95
C GLU A 77 -8.28 8.23 -15.38
N THR A 78 -8.30 8.06 -14.05
CA THR A 78 -7.25 7.39 -13.28
C THR A 78 -7.85 6.29 -12.42
N TYR A 79 -7.20 5.13 -12.42
CA TYR A 79 -7.41 4.06 -11.44
C TYR A 79 -6.21 4.01 -10.50
N ASP A 80 -6.46 3.95 -9.20
CA ASP A 80 -5.41 3.84 -8.19
C ASP A 80 -5.69 2.76 -7.14
N PHE A 81 -4.61 2.26 -6.55
CA PHE A 81 -4.66 1.34 -5.42
C PHE A 81 -3.39 1.47 -4.58
N GLY A 82 -3.48 1.05 -3.31
CA GLY A 82 -2.38 1.13 -2.36
C GLY A 82 -2.13 -0.16 -1.60
N PHE A 83 -0.88 -0.44 -1.29
CA PHE A 83 -0.43 -1.63 -0.58
C PHE A 83 0.84 -1.35 0.23
N ARG A 84 1.22 -2.30 1.08
CA ARG A 84 2.53 -2.29 1.75
C ARG A 84 3.39 -3.41 1.16
N PRO A 85 4.60 -3.11 0.66
CA PRO A 85 5.51 -4.13 0.17
C PRO A 85 5.91 -5.14 1.26
N ASN A 86 6.39 -6.30 0.84
CA ASN A 86 6.80 -7.36 1.76
C ASN A 86 8.03 -6.89 2.57
N ILE A 87 7.98 -7.11 3.89
CA ILE A 87 8.99 -6.62 4.83
C ILE A 87 10.30 -7.42 4.74
N PHE A 88 10.18 -8.74 4.57
CA PHE A 88 11.29 -9.68 4.73
C PHE A 88 12.00 -9.99 3.41
N TRP A 89 11.30 -9.87 2.28
CA TRP A 89 11.81 -10.25 0.97
C TRP A 89 11.36 -9.23 -0.08
N LYS A 90 12.23 -8.89 -1.04
CA LYS A 90 11.86 -7.99 -2.16
C LYS A 90 11.07 -8.74 -3.23
N VAL A 91 9.86 -9.17 -2.89
CA VAL A 91 9.03 -10.07 -3.74
C VAL A 91 7.69 -9.48 -4.13
N THR A 92 7.32 -8.31 -3.61
CA THR A 92 6.05 -7.68 -3.99
C THR A 92 6.09 -7.24 -5.45
N LEU A 93 5.12 -7.72 -6.23
CA LEU A 93 4.95 -7.47 -7.65
C LEU A 93 3.47 -7.25 -7.94
N TYR A 94 3.15 -6.12 -8.54
CA TYR A 94 1.85 -5.87 -9.17
C TYR A 94 2.05 -5.72 -10.67
N PHE A 95 1.25 -6.46 -11.42
CA PHE A 95 1.23 -6.40 -12.87
C PHE A 95 -0.20 -6.17 -13.35
N CYS A 96 -0.32 -5.45 -14.45
CA CYS A 96 -1.60 -5.09 -15.03
C CYS A 96 -1.65 -5.50 -16.49
N ARG A 97 -2.83 -5.94 -16.93
CA ARG A 97 -3.20 -6.02 -18.33
C ARG A 97 -3.95 -4.74 -18.72
N PHE A 98 -3.52 -4.16 -19.82
CA PHE A 98 -4.05 -2.96 -20.43
C PHE A 98 -4.66 -3.35 -21.78
N THR A 99 -5.96 -3.19 -21.94
CA THR A 99 -6.67 -3.59 -23.15
C THR A 99 -7.52 -2.44 -23.66
N TRP A 100 -7.42 -2.17 -24.96
CA TRP A 100 -8.26 -1.21 -25.66
C TRP A 100 -8.54 -1.77 -27.07
N VAL A 101 -9.33 -1.04 -27.86
CA VAL A 101 -9.66 -1.48 -29.22
C VAL A 101 -8.38 -1.65 -30.05
N GLY A 102 -8.10 -2.90 -30.45
CA GLY A 102 -6.98 -3.26 -31.32
C GLY A 102 -5.68 -3.66 -30.60
N ALA A 103 -5.60 -3.59 -29.27
CA ALA A 103 -4.39 -4.01 -28.57
C ALA A 103 -4.65 -4.53 -27.15
N SER A 104 -3.78 -5.42 -26.69
CA SER A 104 -3.73 -5.90 -25.31
C SER A 104 -2.28 -6.11 -24.90
N HIS A 105 -1.87 -5.44 -23.83
CA HIS A 105 -0.51 -5.49 -23.33
C HIS A 105 -0.47 -5.76 -21.83
N SER A 106 0.64 -6.30 -21.35
CA SER A 106 0.88 -6.48 -19.92
C SER A 106 2.14 -5.75 -19.49
N PHE A 107 2.11 -5.21 -18.28
CA PHE A 107 3.26 -4.52 -17.70
C PHE A 107 3.25 -4.60 -16.18
N ASP A 108 4.45 -4.72 -15.63
CA ASP A 108 4.68 -4.75 -14.18
C ASP A 108 4.69 -3.30 -13.66
N VAL A 109 3.56 -2.84 -13.14
CA VAL A 109 3.38 -1.46 -12.65
C VAL A 109 4.10 -1.21 -11.32
N TYR A 110 4.45 -2.28 -10.60
CA TYR A 110 5.32 -2.21 -9.43
C TYR A 110 6.13 -3.50 -9.26
N LYS A 111 7.42 -3.34 -9.00
CA LYS A 111 8.37 -4.39 -8.64
C LYS A 111 9.23 -3.91 -7.48
N GLN A 112 9.15 -4.56 -6.34
CA GLN A 112 9.82 -4.12 -5.12
C GLN A 112 11.36 -4.04 -5.23
N ASP A 113 11.97 -4.85 -6.08
CA ASP A 113 13.41 -4.84 -6.35
C ASP A 113 13.85 -3.74 -7.34
N ARG A 114 12.92 -3.19 -8.12
CA ARG A 114 13.14 -2.17 -9.14
C ARG A 114 12.69 -0.77 -8.70
N ASP A 115 11.56 -0.69 -8.01
CA ASP A 115 10.82 0.55 -7.80
C ASP A 115 11.01 1.10 -6.38
N GLU A 116 11.71 2.22 -6.31
CA GLU A 116 11.79 3.08 -5.13
C GLU A 116 10.78 4.23 -5.28
N CYS A 117 9.49 3.95 -5.06
CA CYS A 117 8.43 4.97 -5.06
C CYS A 117 7.38 4.71 -3.98
N ASP A 118 7.04 5.77 -3.23
CA ASP A 118 5.83 5.80 -2.39
C ASP A 118 4.58 6.10 -3.25
N GLN A 119 4.78 6.82 -4.36
CA GLN A 119 3.77 7.15 -5.37
C GLN A 119 4.32 6.77 -6.74
N CYS A 120 3.74 5.73 -7.34
CA CYS A 120 4.14 5.23 -8.64
C CYS A 120 3.05 5.62 -9.66
N VAL A 121 3.26 6.73 -10.36
CA VAL A 121 2.29 7.28 -11.31
C VAL A 121 2.64 6.85 -12.73
N TRP A 122 1.65 6.32 -13.44
CA TRP A 122 1.79 5.76 -14.79
C TRP A 122 0.78 6.39 -15.74
N ASN A 123 1.26 6.94 -16.85
CA ASN A 123 0.43 7.31 -17.99
C ASN A 123 0.49 6.19 -19.03
N ILE A 124 -0.67 5.72 -19.49
CA ILE A 124 -0.76 4.68 -20.51
C ILE A 124 -0.98 5.34 -21.87
N LEU A 125 -0.01 5.17 -22.77
CA LEU A 125 -0.07 5.61 -24.16
C LEU A 125 0.05 4.40 -25.10
N GLU A 126 -0.26 4.60 -26.38
CA GLU A 126 -0.12 3.54 -27.39
C GLU A 126 1.32 3.04 -27.51
N SER A 127 2.30 3.93 -27.39
CA SER A 127 3.73 3.60 -27.45
C SER A 127 4.22 2.80 -26.25
N GLY A 128 3.50 2.83 -25.12
CA GLY A 128 3.98 2.25 -23.88
C GLY A 128 3.47 2.94 -22.61
N PRO A 129 3.72 2.33 -21.43
CA PRO A 129 3.50 2.99 -20.16
C PRO A 129 4.67 3.95 -19.87
N CYS A 130 4.34 5.15 -19.38
CA CYS A 130 5.30 6.16 -18.97
C CYS A 130 5.16 6.44 -17.48
N LYS A 131 6.23 6.20 -16.72
CA LYS A 131 6.32 6.58 -15.31
C LYS A 131 6.57 8.07 -15.20
N VAL A 132 5.79 8.77 -14.39
CA VAL A 132 5.87 10.22 -14.23
C VAL A 132 6.79 10.56 -13.06
N TYR A 133 7.82 11.38 -13.33
CA TYR A 133 8.68 11.97 -12.30
C TYR A 133 8.60 13.51 -12.36
N PRO A 134 8.97 14.24 -11.29
CA PRO A 134 8.84 15.69 -11.25
C PRO A 134 9.59 16.44 -12.37
N LYS A 135 10.68 15.87 -12.90
CA LYS A 135 11.54 16.52 -13.89
C LYS A 135 11.47 15.89 -15.29
N HIS A 136 10.99 14.65 -15.39
CA HIS A 136 10.97 13.91 -16.65
C HIS A 136 9.99 12.75 -16.57
N ASN A 137 9.64 12.17 -17.71
CA ASN A 137 8.89 10.91 -17.77
C ASN A 137 9.81 9.81 -18.28
N GLN A 138 9.72 8.63 -17.66
CA GLN A 138 10.44 7.45 -18.12
C GLN A 138 9.47 6.48 -18.78
N CYS A 139 9.58 6.34 -20.10
CA CYS A 139 8.69 5.48 -20.89
C CYS A 139 9.33 4.12 -21.19
N TYR A 140 8.48 3.10 -21.21
CA TYR A 140 8.88 1.72 -21.51
C TYR A 140 8.16 1.29 -22.78
N VAL A 141 8.80 0.47 -23.60
CA VAL A 141 8.14 -0.12 -24.76
C VAL A 141 7.36 -1.34 -24.31
N TRP A 142 6.19 -1.58 -24.91
CA TRP A 142 5.47 -2.84 -24.71
C TRP A 142 6.36 -4.03 -25.11
N LYS A 143 6.39 -5.06 -24.28
CA LYS A 143 7.05 -6.32 -24.64
C LYS A 143 6.11 -7.11 -25.54
N ASN A 144 6.64 -7.65 -26.64
CA ASN A 144 5.95 -8.61 -27.50
C ASN A 144 5.92 -9.99 -26.85
#